data_AF-A0A957Z6V2-F1
#
_entry.id   AF-A0A957Z6V2-F1
#
_cell.length_a   1.000
_cell.length_b   1.000
_cell.length_c   1.000
_cell.angle_alpha   90.00
_cell.angle_beta   90.00
_cell.angle_gamma   90.00
#
_symmetry.space_group_name_H-M   'P 1'
#
loop_
_entity.id
_entity.type
_entity.pdbx_description
1 polymer ?
#
loop_
_entity_poly.entity_id
_entity_poly.type
_entity_poly.pdbx_seq_one_letter_code
_entity_poly.pdbx_strand_id
1 'polypeptide(L)'
;LPDLHRRWLEFLVDGYDTIGECWGWGTHVHGWSCAPTRDLVFYTLGVTPAEPGYAVARIAPRLGRLVWATGDVPTPHGMLHVEVRGDGVTIDTPVPAIVDLPGQAPRSLPTGRHTVVAG
;
A
#
# COMPACT_ATOMS: atom_id res chain seq x y z
N LEU A 1 -3.95 -9.24 -6.06
CA LEU A 1 -3.60 -7.98 -6.75
C LEU A 1 -2.11 -7.87 -7.07
N PRO A 2 -1.17 -8.13 -6.13
CA PRO A 2 0.27 -8.02 -6.41
C PRO A 2 0.74 -8.75 -7.68
N ASP A 3 0.24 -9.96 -7.93
CA ASP A 3 0.61 -10.73 -9.12
C ASP A 3 0.19 -10.07 -10.44
N LEU A 4 -0.88 -9.26 -10.46
CA LEU A 4 -1.32 -8.55 -11.66
C LEU A 4 -0.33 -7.46 -12.09
N HIS A 5 0.39 -6.88 -11.14
CA HIS A 5 1.36 -5.82 -11.42
C HIS A 5 2.61 -6.33 -12.16
N ARG A 6 2.84 -7.65 -12.21
CA ARG A 6 3.95 -8.22 -12.99
C ARG A 6 3.87 -7.90 -14.48
N ARG A 7 2.67 -7.59 -15.01
CA ARG A 7 2.52 -7.17 -16.40
C ARG A 7 3.31 -5.88 -16.71
N TRP A 8 3.47 -4.98 -15.75
CA TRP A 8 4.22 -3.74 -15.94
C TRP A 8 5.73 -3.96 -16.13
N LEU A 9 6.24 -5.16 -15.86
CA LEU A 9 7.63 -5.52 -16.17
C LEU A 9 7.94 -5.43 -17.67
N GLU A 10 6.93 -5.48 -18.54
CA GLU A 10 7.08 -5.23 -19.98
C GLU A 10 7.66 -3.83 -20.28
N PHE A 11 7.44 -2.84 -19.41
CA PHE A 11 8.00 -1.50 -19.57
C PHE A 11 9.45 -1.38 -19.07
N LEU A 12 9.94 -2.36 -18.30
CA LEU A 12 11.26 -2.34 -17.68
C LEU A 12 12.24 -3.24 -18.44
N VAL A 13 12.30 -3.04 -19.76
CA VAL A 13 13.14 -3.80 -20.71
C VAL A 13 13.96 -2.82 -21.55
N ASP A 14 14.98 -3.32 -22.24
CA ASP A 14 15.81 -2.55 -23.19
C ASP A 14 16.41 -1.24 -22.63
N GLY A 15 16.63 -1.19 -21.32
CA GLY A 15 17.22 -0.03 -20.62
C GLY A 15 16.21 1.00 -20.11
N TYR A 16 14.91 0.79 -20.30
CA TYR A 16 13.87 1.64 -19.70
C TYR A 16 13.66 1.33 -18.21
N ASP A 17 13.52 2.38 -17.41
CA ASP A 17 13.27 2.35 -15.97
C ASP A 17 11.98 3.11 -15.57
N THR A 18 11.15 3.45 -16.56
CA THR A 18 9.90 4.21 -16.43
C THR A 18 8.69 3.40 -16.89
N ILE A 19 7.48 3.91 -16.62
CA ILE A 19 6.23 3.27 -17.04
C ILE A 19 5.75 3.86 -18.37
N GLY A 20 5.48 3.01 -19.36
CA GLY A 20 5.02 3.40 -20.68
C GLY A 20 3.52 3.75 -20.75
N GLU A 21 3.14 4.48 -21.80
CA GLU A 21 1.79 4.95 -22.05
C GLU A 21 0.80 3.84 -22.38
N CYS A 22 1.16 2.97 -23.33
CA CYS A 22 0.34 1.85 -23.78
C CYS A 22 1.18 0.60 -23.95
N TRP A 23 0.53 -0.56 -24.01
CA TRP A 23 1.21 -1.83 -24.27
C TRP A 23 1.71 -1.85 -25.73
N GLY A 24 3.02 -1.96 -25.93
CA GLY A 24 3.67 -2.05 -27.24
C GLY A 24 3.75 -0.76 -28.06
N TRP A 25 3.22 0.38 -27.61
CA TRP A 25 3.31 1.67 -28.31
C TRP A 25 3.15 2.87 -27.38
N GLY A 26 3.46 4.07 -27.87
CA GLY A 26 3.29 5.33 -27.14
C GLY A 26 4.56 5.83 -26.48
N THR A 27 4.44 6.82 -25.59
CA THR A 27 5.57 7.39 -24.87
C THR A 27 6.10 6.44 -23.79
N HIS A 28 7.42 6.43 -23.55
CA HIS A 28 8.06 5.55 -22.57
C HIS A 28 7.99 6.07 -21.12
N VAL A 29 7.43 7.27 -20.90
CA VAL A 29 7.32 7.91 -19.58
C VAL A 29 5.94 8.53 -19.45
N HIS A 30 4.99 7.80 -18.88
CA HIS A 30 3.59 8.24 -18.86
C HIS A 30 2.87 7.94 -17.54
N GLY A 31 2.48 9.00 -16.83
CA GLY A 31 1.93 8.90 -15.48
C GLY A 31 0.58 8.20 -15.36
N TRP A 32 -0.26 8.23 -16.39
CA TRP A 32 -1.60 7.61 -16.35
C TRP A 32 -1.57 6.08 -16.18
N SER A 33 -0.41 5.47 -16.43
CA SER A 33 -0.19 4.03 -16.42
C SER A 33 0.41 3.58 -15.09
N CYS A 34 0.73 4.52 -14.18
CA CYS A 34 1.34 4.25 -12.87
C CYS A 34 0.34 3.73 -11.84
N ALA A 35 -0.70 3.01 -12.27
CA ALA A 35 -1.65 2.34 -11.38
C ALA A 35 -0.97 1.47 -10.30
N PRO A 36 0.13 0.74 -10.57
CA PRO A 36 0.81 -0.04 -9.53
C PRO A 36 1.21 0.79 -8.30
N THR A 37 1.60 2.05 -8.46
CA THR A 37 1.99 2.92 -7.34
C THR A 37 0.83 3.09 -6.35
N ARG A 38 -0.37 3.39 -6.86
CA ARG A 38 -1.57 3.54 -6.03
C ARG A 38 -2.06 2.19 -5.49
N ASP A 39 -2.09 1.17 -6.34
CA ASP A 39 -2.68 -0.13 -6.02
C ASP A 39 -1.89 -0.89 -4.96
N LEU A 40 -0.55 -0.79 -4.99
CA LEU A 40 0.31 -1.37 -3.96
C LEU A 40 0.04 -0.71 -2.60
N VAL A 41 -0.19 0.61 -2.55
CA VAL A 41 -0.55 1.28 -1.29
C VAL A 41 -1.96 0.91 -0.82
N PHE A 42 -2.96 1.05 -1.69
CA PHE A 42 -4.37 0.94 -1.29
C PHE A 42 -4.81 -0.50 -1.08
N TYR A 43 -4.28 -1.43 -1.87
CA TYR A 43 -4.79 -2.79 -1.90
C TYR A 43 -3.79 -3.85 -1.47
N THR A 44 -2.48 -3.54 -1.43
CA THR A 44 -1.47 -4.50 -0.94
C THR A 44 -1.07 -4.15 0.49
N LEU A 45 -0.56 -2.93 0.71
CA LEU A 45 -0.29 -2.39 2.05
C LEU A 45 -1.62 -2.11 2.79
N GLY A 46 -2.68 -1.80 2.05
CA GLY A 46 -4.03 -1.69 2.57
C GLY A 46 -4.35 -0.34 3.23
N VAL A 47 -3.59 0.70 2.91
CA VAL A 47 -3.73 2.03 3.55
C VAL A 47 -4.68 2.89 2.72
N THR A 48 -5.76 3.34 3.35
CA THR A 48 -6.79 4.21 2.74
C THR A 48 -7.34 5.20 3.77
N PRO A 49 -7.87 6.36 3.37
CA PRO A 49 -8.58 7.22 4.31
C PRO A 49 -9.88 6.54 4.79
N ALA A 50 -10.07 6.40 6.10
CA ALA A 50 -11.35 6.01 6.68
C ALA A 50 -12.30 7.22 6.79
N GLU A 51 -11.72 8.40 6.96
CA GLU A 51 -12.41 9.69 7.01
C GLU A 51 -11.73 10.70 6.07
N PRO A 52 -12.45 11.75 5.60
CA PRO A 52 -11.89 12.78 4.74
C PRO A 52 -10.58 13.37 5.27
N GLY A 53 -9.62 13.58 4.37
CA GLY A 53 -8.33 14.18 4.71
C GLY A 53 -7.41 13.29 5.55
N TYR A 54 -7.70 11.98 5.68
CA TYR A 54 -7.00 11.09 6.63
C TYR A 54 -7.17 11.50 8.09
N ALA A 55 -8.30 12.13 8.47
CA ALA A 55 -8.61 12.36 9.89
C ALA A 55 -8.59 11.04 10.70
N VAL A 56 -8.96 9.94 10.06
CA VAL A 56 -8.72 8.56 10.48
C VAL A 56 -8.21 7.76 9.28
N ALA A 57 -7.18 6.94 9.50
CA ALA A 57 -6.67 6.00 8.51
C ALA A 57 -7.32 4.61 8.67
N ARG A 58 -7.50 3.88 7.57
CA ARG A 58 -7.79 2.45 7.57
C ARG A 58 -6.57 1.70 7.06
N ILE A 59 -6.19 0.63 7.76
CA ILE A 59 -5.02 -0.20 7.45
C ILE A 59 -5.50 -1.66 7.38
N ALA A 60 -5.57 -2.20 6.17
CA ALA A 60 -6.12 -3.53 5.89
C ALA A 60 -5.22 -4.32 4.93
N PRO A 61 -4.03 -4.81 5.38
CA PRO A 61 -3.06 -5.42 4.49
C PRO A 61 -3.58 -6.69 3.80
N ARG A 62 -3.24 -6.86 2.51
CA ARG A 62 -3.60 -8.04 1.70
C ARG A 62 -2.40 -8.46 0.86
N LEU A 63 -1.44 -9.14 1.48
CA LEU A 63 -0.18 -9.53 0.84
C LEU A 63 -0.32 -10.48 -0.35
N GLY A 64 -1.41 -11.26 -0.42
CA GLY A 64 -1.55 -12.30 -1.43
C GLY A 64 -0.40 -13.31 -1.32
N ARG A 65 0.46 -13.38 -2.33
CA ARG A 65 1.64 -14.26 -2.34
C ARG A 65 2.91 -13.63 -1.77
N LEU A 66 2.89 -12.34 -1.42
CA LEU A 66 4.05 -11.67 -0.84
C LEU A 66 4.29 -12.19 0.59
N VAL A 67 5.56 -12.39 0.95
CA VAL A 67 5.95 -12.75 2.32
C VAL A 67 5.92 -11.54 3.25
N TRP A 68 6.17 -10.36 2.70
CA TRP A 68 6.18 -9.10 3.42
C TRP A 68 5.92 -7.91 2.50
N ALA A 69 5.51 -6.79 3.08
CA ALA A 69 5.47 -5.49 2.43
C ALA A 69 5.79 -4.39 3.45
N THR A 70 6.46 -3.32 3.02
CA THR A 70 6.65 -2.11 3.82
C THR A 70 6.41 -0.89 2.93
N GLY A 71 5.91 0.18 3.51
CA GLY A 71 5.73 1.42 2.79
C GLY A 71 5.35 2.59 3.69
N ASP A 72 5.66 3.77 3.16
CA ASP A 72 5.38 5.07 3.74
C ASP A 72 4.29 5.75 2.90
N VAL A 73 3.20 6.15 3.56
CA VAL A 73 2.04 6.77 2.92
C VAL A 73 1.92 8.22 3.40
N PRO A 74 2.12 9.20 2.50
CA PRO A 74 1.97 10.59 2.88
C PRO A 74 0.51 10.91 3.18
N THR A 75 0.26 11.54 4.32
CA THR A 75 -1.04 12.09 4.71
C THR A 75 -0.89 13.60 4.95
N PRO A 76 -1.99 14.38 4.99
CA PRO A 76 -1.95 15.78 5.41
C PRO A 76 -1.38 16.01 6.82
N HIS A 77 -1.31 14.96 7.65
CA HIS A 77 -0.89 15.01 9.04
C HIS A 77 0.53 14.47 9.28
N GLY A 78 1.23 14.04 8.22
CA GLY A 78 2.57 13.45 8.29
C GLY A 78 2.65 12.09 7.59
N MET A 79 3.78 11.40 7.78
CA MET A 79 4.01 10.10 7.17
C MET A 79 3.40 8.97 7.99
N LEU A 80 2.58 8.13 7.37
CA LEU A 80 2.08 6.89 7.96
C LEU A 80 2.92 5.73 7.44
N HIS A 81 3.66 5.09 8.34
CA HIS A 81 4.50 3.93 8.03
C HIS A 81 3.76 2.63 8.34
N VAL A 82 3.82 1.66 7.43
CA VAL A 82 3.32 0.29 7.65
C VAL A 82 4.38 -0.73 7.26
N GLU A 83 4.60 -1.70 8.13
CA GLU A 83 5.37 -2.90 7.87
C GLU A 83 4.50 -4.13 8.15
N VAL A 84 4.45 -5.06 7.20
CA VAL A 84 3.69 -6.31 7.31
C VAL A 84 4.65 -7.46 7.06
N ARG A 85 4.79 -8.35 8.05
CA ARG A 85 5.64 -9.54 7.98
C ARG A 85 5.01 -10.69 8.75
N GLY A 86 4.91 -11.85 8.13
CA GLY A 86 4.26 -13.00 8.75
C GLY A 86 2.78 -12.70 9.06
N ASP A 87 2.38 -12.93 10.30
CA ASP A 87 1.07 -12.60 10.87
C ASP A 87 1.04 -11.21 11.53
N GLY A 88 2.16 -10.49 11.56
CA GLY A 88 2.32 -9.21 12.24
C GLY A 88 2.20 -7.99 11.32
N VAL A 89 1.61 -6.93 11.84
CA VAL A 89 1.55 -5.59 11.24
C VAL A 89 2.08 -4.58 12.24
N THR A 90 3.14 -3.86 11.86
CA THR A 90 3.66 -2.70 12.59
C THR A 90 3.24 -1.43 11.89
N ILE A 91 2.70 -0.47 12.65
CA ILE A 91 2.14 0.79 12.16
C ILE A 91 2.76 1.91 12.97
N ASP A 92 3.26 2.95 12.31
CA ASP A 92 3.57 4.23 12.94
C ASP A 92 2.73 5.30 12.23
N THR A 93 1.80 5.92 12.95
CA THR A 93 0.77 6.76 12.34
C THR A 93 0.62 8.11 13.06
N PRO A 94 0.56 9.23 12.32
CA PRO A 94 0.29 10.54 12.89
C PRO A 94 -1.20 10.77 13.20
N VAL A 95 -2.08 9.84 12.79
CA VAL A 95 -3.54 9.91 12.94
C VAL A 95 -4.09 8.63 13.55
N PRO A 96 -5.27 8.66 14.22
CA PRO A 96 -5.94 7.44 14.63
C PRO A 96 -6.14 6.48 13.46
N ALA A 97 -6.06 5.18 13.72
CA ALA A 97 -6.17 4.16 12.68
C ALA A 97 -7.17 3.06 13.04
N ILE A 98 -7.85 2.54 12.02
CA ILE A 98 -8.65 1.32 12.09
C ILE A 98 -7.86 0.22 11.40
N VAL A 99 -7.43 -0.78 12.16
CA VAL A 99 -6.71 -1.95 11.64
C VAL A 99 -7.69 -3.09 11.41
N ASP A 100 -7.76 -3.58 10.17
CA ASP A 100 -8.64 -4.66 9.74
C ASP A 100 -7.77 -5.83 9.23
N LEU A 101 -7.52 -6.78 10.12
CA LEU A 101 -6.77 -7.99 9.81
C LEU A 101 -7.73 -9.13 9.44
N PRO A 102 -7.40 -9.97 8.44
CA PRO A 102 -8.23 -11.10 8.05
C PRO A 102 -8.58 -12.01 9.24
N GLY A 103 -9.86 -12.34 9.38
CA GLY A 103 -10.35 -13.25 10.42
C GLY A 103 -10.52 -12.64 11.81
N GLN A 104 -10.33 -11.32 11.96
CA GLN A 104 -10.44 -10.63 13.25
C GLN A 104 -11.39 -9.43 13.19
N ALA A 105 -11.94 -9.07 14.35
CA ALA A 105 -12.70 -7.83 14.47
C ALA A 105 -11.75 -6.64 14.27
N PRO A 106 -12.16 -5.58 13.53
CA PRO A 106 -11.38 -4.38 13.37
C PRO A 106 -11.03 -3.74 14.72
N ARG A 107 -9.82 -3.20 14.84
CA ARG A 107 -9.31 -2.59 16.07
C ARG A 107 -8.99 -1.12 15.83
N SER A 108 -9.44 -0.25 16.72
CA SER A 108 -9.04 1.15 16.72
C SER A 108 -7.70 1.32 17.45
N LEU A 109 -6.80 2.08 16.85
CA LEU A 109 -5.51 2.47 17.42
C LEU A 109 -5.45 4.00 17.55
N PRO A 110 -4.87 4.53 18.63
CA PRO A 110 -4.54 5.94 18.72
C PRO A 110 -3.38 6.28 17.77
N THR A 111 -2.91 7.53 17.82
CA THR A 111 -1.68 7.94 17.13
C THR A 111 -0.45 7.30 17.77
N GLY A 112 0.62 7.18 16.98
CA GLY A 112 1.90 6.62 17.40
C GLY A 112 2.18 5.24 16.82
N ARG A 113 3.12 4.54 17.47
CA ARG A 113 3.63 3.24 17.00
C ARG A 113 2.95 2.07 17.68
N HIS A 114 2.47 1.13 16.88
CA HIS A 114 1.73 -0.06 17.31
C HIS A 114 2.20 -1.30 16.57
N THR A 115 2.16 -2.45 17.24
CA THR A 115 2.32 -3.77 16.61
C THR A 115 1.07 -4.59 16.91
N VAL A 116 0.45 -5.10 15.85
CA VAL A 116 -0.76 -5.93 15.90
C VAL A 116 -0.43 -7.27 15.26
N VAL A 117 -0.65 -8.36 15.99
CA VAL A 117 -0.48 -9.72 15.47
C VAL A 117 -1.85 -10.29 15.14
N ALA A 118 -1.94 -10.93 13.98
CA ALA A 118 -3.09 -11.73 13.66
C ALA A 118 -3.04 -13.01 14.51
N GLY A 119 -3.85 -13.05 15.58
CA GLY A 119 -3.98 -14.23 16.45
C GLY A 119 -4.60 -15.44 15.75
#